data_AF-A0A7C6CBG7-F1
#
_entry.id   AF-A0A7C6CBG7-F1
#
_cell.length_a   1.000
_cell.length_b   1.000
_cell.length_c   1.000
_cell.angle_alpha   90.00
_cell.angle_beta   90.00
_cell.angle_gamma   90.00
#
_symmetry.space_group_name_H-M   'P 1'
#
loop_
_entity.id
_entity.type
_entity.pdbx_description
1 polymer ?
#
loop_
_entity_poly.entity_id
_entity_poly.type
_entity_poly.pdbx_seq_one_letter_code
_entity_poly.pdbx_strand_id
1 'polypeptide(L)'
;MKKKNILLLLLITLFSFSLFACQTTPEEEDNVSQERVVYQTLVRAEEISGLTGFNNKIINKDGSLGLPTEYEGVKFEYSSRNKDIISDDGVVTQPMTWWLQSRNQQGEVVEEFSGLNKNWPIVIDVKMTYENQVRKAKLLIIVVPHPDAVAPDYLG
;
A
#
# COMPACT_ATOMS: atom_id res chain seq x y z
N MET A 1 -32.93 56.84 -28.75
CA MET A 1 -32.52 56.24 -27.45
C MET A 1 -33.13 54.86 -27.15
N LYS A 2 -33.57 54.03 -28.12
CA LYS A 2 -34.29 52.77 -27.80
C LYS A 2 -33.55 51.45 -28.14
N LYS A 3 -32.59 51.42 -29.08
CA LYS A 3 -31.95 50.17 -29.53
C LYS A 3 -30.79 49.66 -28.64
N LYS A 4 -29.98 50.56 -28.06
CA LYS A 4 -28.86 50.16 -27.17
C LYS A 4 -29.32 49.52 -25.86
N ASN A 5 -30.43 49.98 -25.29
CA ASN A 5 -30.94 49.46 -24.02
C ASN A 5 -31.57 48.07 -24.16
N ILE A 6 -32.11 47.74 -25.34
CA ILE A 6 -32.66 46.41 -25.64
C ILE A 6 -31.54 45.38 -25.82
N LEU A 7 -30.44 45.77 -26.48
CA LEU A 7 -29.28 44.88 -26.66
C LEU A 7 -28.64 44.54 -25.30
N LEU A 8 -28.54 45.52 -24.39
CA LEU A 8 -28.01 45.31 -23.04
C LEU A 8 -28.90 44.34 -22.23
N LEU A 9 -30.22 44.48 -22.34
CA LEU A 9 -31.19 43.60 -21.66
C LEU A 9 -31.17 42.16 -22.19
N LEU A 10 -30.96 41.97 -23.50
CA LEU A 10 -30.78 40.65 -24.11
C LEU A 10 -29.45 39.99 -23.71
N LEU A 11 -28.39 40.77 -23.56
CA LEU A 11 -27.08 40.25 -23.17
C LEU A 11 -27.05 39.82 -21.69
N ILE A 12 -27.75 40.56 -20.81
CA ILE A 12 -27.90 40.21 -19.40
C ILE A 12 -28.76 38.93 -19.24
N THR A 13 -29.82 38.78 -20.04
CA THR A 13 -30.66 37.56 -19.99
C THR A 13 -29.96 36.34 -20.60
N LEU A 14 -29.12 36.51 -21.62
CA LEU A 14 -28.32 35.41 -22.17
C LEU A 14 -27.26 34.92 -21.17
N PHE A 15 -26.64 35.85 -20.43
CA PHE A 15 -25.61 35.53 -19.44
C PHE A 15 -26.19 34.86 -18.18
N SER A 16 -27.42 35.19 -17.78
CA SER A 16 -28.10 34.52 -16.67
C SER A 16 -28.54 33.09 -17.02
N PHE A 17 -28.85 32.78 -18.28
CA PHE A 17 -29.11 31.41 -18.71
C PHE A 17 -27.83 30.54 -18.74
N SER A 18 -26.66 31.11 -19.05
CA SER A 18 -25.39 30.36 -19.02
C SER A 18 -24.92 29.99 -17.60
N LEU A 19 -25.44 30.63 -16.55
CA LEU A 19 -25.10 30.30 -15.15
C LEU A 19 -25.92 29.12 -14.60
N PHE A 20 -27.07 28.79 -15.19
CA PHE A 20 -27.90 27.64 -14.77
C PHE A 20 -27.51 26.31 -15.43
N ALA A 21 -26.65 26.31 -16.44
CA ALA A 21 -26.17 25.09 -17.11
C ALA A 21 -25.03 24.37 -16.35
N CYS A 22 -24.62 24.87 -15.19
CA CYS A 22 -23.58 24.29 -14.34
C CYS A 22 -24.18 23.81 -13.01
N GLN A 23 -25.30 23.09 -13.06
CA GLN A 23 -25.77 22.29 -11.93
C GLN A 23 -25.33 20.85 -12.17
N THR A 24 -24.39 20.40 -11.34
CA THR A 24 -24.02 18.99 -11.22
C THR A 24 -25.29 18.16 -11.05
N THR A 25 -25.45 17.15 -11.91
CA THR A 25 -26.60 16.25 -11.82
C THR A 25 -26.53 15.45 -10.52
N PRO A 26 -27.66 15.17 -9.82
CA PRO A 26 -27.67 14.42 -8.56
C PRO A 26 -26.93 13.07 -8.64
N GLU A 27 -26.92 12.46 -9.83
CA GLU A 27 -26.23 11.21 -10.12
C GLU A 27 -24.69 11.32 -10.04
N GLU A 28 -24.11 12.49 -10.32
CA GLU A 28 -22.67 12.73 -10.14
C GLU A 28 -22.29 12.97 -8.67
N GLU A 29 -23.15 13.65 -7.90
CA GLU A 29 -22.91 13.87 -6.46
C GLU A 29 -22.98 12.56 -5.66
N ASP A 30 -23.92 11.66 -5.98
CA ASP A 30 -24.04 10.36 -5.32
C ASP A 30 -22.86 9.43 -5.64
N ASN A 31 -22.36 9.43 -6.88
CA ASN A 31 -21.18 8.63 -7.24
C ASN A 31 -19.91 9.12 -6.54
N VAL A 32 -19.70 10.44 -6.48
CA VAL A 32 -18.53 11.02 -5.76
C VAL A 32 -18.60 10.75 -4.25
N SER A 33 -19.82 10.74 -3.69
CA SER A 33 -20.08 10.36 -2.30
C SER A 33 -19.71 8.89 -2.05
N GLN A 34 -20.18 7.97 -2.90
CA GLN A 34 -19.90 6.54 -2.78
C GLN A 34 -18.41 6.22 -2.93
N GLU A 35 -17.72 6.80 -3.91
CA GLU A 35 -16.27 6.60 -4.08
C GLU A 35 -15.47 7.05 -2.84
N ARG A 36 -15.86 8.17 -2.21
CA ARG A 36 -15.23 8.62 -0.96
C ARG A 36 -15.46 7.65 0.19
N VAL A 37 -16.67 7.11 0.32
CA VAL A 37 -17.00 6.11 1.35
C VAL A 37 -16.17 4.84 1.14
N VAL A 38 -16.11 4.31 -0.08
CA VAL A 38 -15.29 3.13 -0.40
C VAL A 38 -13.82 3.37 -0.08
N TYR A 39 -13.28 4.52 -0.48
CA TYR A 39 -11.90 4.88 -0.16
C TYR A 39 -11.64 4.93 1.36
N GLN A 40 -12.55 5.54 2.12
CA GLN A 40 -12.45 5.58 3.59
C GLN A 40 -12.52 4.19 4.22
N THR A 41 -13.37 3.30 3.71
CA THR A 41 -13.45 1.90 4.15
C THR A 41 -12.13 1.17 3.90
N LEU A 42 -11.53 1.34 2.72
CA LEU A 42 -10.23 0.72 2.40
C LEU A 42 -9.09 1.22 3.30
N VAL A 43 -9.04 2.53 3.59
CA VAL A 43 -8.06 3.11 4.53
C VAL A 43 -8.28 2.57 5.95
N ARG A 44 -9.52 2.55 6.40
CA ARG A 44 -9.88 2.04 7.73
C ARG A 44 -9.56 0.56 7.87
N ALA A 45 -9.83 -0.24 6.84
CA ALA A 45 -9.49 -1.66 6.82
C ALA A 45 -7.97 -1.87 6.91
N GLU A 46 -7.15 -1.05 6.24
CA GLU A 46 -5.69 -1.08 6.37
C GLU A 46 -5.23 -0.80 7.81
N GLU A 47 -5.81 0.19 8.47
CA GLU A 47 -5.46 0.57 9.84
C GLU A 47 -5.94 -0.44 10.89
N ILE A 48 -7.18 -0.92 10.77
CA ILE A 48 -7.86 -1.73 11.80
C ILE A 48 -7.56 -3.23 11.65
N SER A 49 -7.27 -3.71 10.44
CA SER A 49 -6.89 -5.12 10.21
C SER A 49 -5.61 -5.55 10.92
N GLY A 50 -4.88 -4.61 11.54
CA GLY A 50 -3.62 -4.88 12.23
C GLY A 50 -2.43 -5.05 11.28
N LEU A 51 -2.63 -4.80 9.97
CA LEU A 51 -1.58 -4.86 8.95
C LEU A 51 -0.40 -3.95 9.28
N THR A 52 -0.69 -2.75 9.78
CA THR A 52 0.32 -1.80 10.26
C THR A 52 1.19 -2.38 11.38
N GLY A 53 0.66 -3.28 12.21
CA GLY A 53 1.39 -3.98 13.27
C GLY A 53 2.41 -5.01 12.77
N PHE A 54 2.37 -5.36 11.47
CA PHE A 54 3.40 -6.18 10.85
C PHE A 54 4.57 -5.37 10.29
N ASN A 55 4.43 -4.04 10.15
CA ASN A 55 5.53 -3.20 9.69
C ASN A 55 6.66 -3.15 10.72
N ASN A 56 7.87 -3.45 10.25
CA ASN A 56 9.10 -3.61 11.03
C ASN A 56 9.01 -4.67 12.11
N LYS A 57 8.04 -5.60 12.02
CA LYS A 57 7.92 -6.70 12.98
C LYS A 57 9.08 -7.67 12.80
N ILE A 58 9.73 -8.02 13.91
CA ILE A 58 10.81 -9.01 13.93
C ILE A 58 10.22 -10.39 14.18
N ILE A 59 10.48 -11.32 13.26
CA ILE A 59 10.04 -12.71 13.33
C ILE A 59 11.25 -13.60 13.53
N ASN A 60 11.22 -14.42 14.58
CA ASN A 60 12.35 -15.24 15.02
C ASN A 60 12.02 -16.73 15.12
N LYS A 61 10.95 -17.16 14.45
CA LYS A 61 10.50 -18.55 14.40
C LYS A 61 9.74 -18.82 13.11
N ASP A 62 9.75 -20.07 12.69
CA ASP A 62 8.89 -20.56 11.62
C ASP A 62 7.40 -20.48 12.00
N GLY A 63 6.55 -20.47 10.97
CA GLY A 63 5.11 -20.60 11.10
C GLY A 63 4.32 -19.46 10.49
N SER A 64 3.00 -19.50 10.67
CA SER A 64 2.10 -18.52 10.08
C SER A 64 2.14 -17.18 10.82
N LEU A 65 2.15 -16.09 10.05
CA LEU A 65 1.98 -14.72 10.53
C LEU A 65 0.53 -14.43 10.96
N GLY A 66 -0.45 -15.23 10.53
CA GLY A 66 -1.86 -14.97 10.76
C GLY A 66 -2.34 -13.71 10.04
N LEU A 67 -1.91 -13.51 8.79
CA LEU A 67 -2.33 -12.35 7.99
C LEU A 67 -3.85 -12.44 7.72
N PRO A 68 -4.62 -11.35 7.92
CA PRO A 68 -6.06 -11.37 7.70
C PRO A 68 -6.37 -11.54 6.21
N THR A 69 -7.34 -12.38 5.86
CA THR A 69 -7.77 -12.54 4.45
C THR A 69 -8.99 -11.70 4.12
N GLU A 70 -9.75 -11.28 5.14
CA GLU A 70 -10.95 -10.44 5.01
C GLU A 70 -11.19 -9.58 6.25
N TYR A 71 -11.71 -8.37 6.07
CA TYR A 71 -12.17 -7.48 7.15
C TYR A 71 -13.25 -6.55 6.61
N GLU A 72 -14.44 -6.52 7.25
CA GLU A 72 -15.57 -5.67 6.83
C GLU A 72 -15.89 -5.76 5.31
N GLY A 73 -15.77 -6.96 4.72
CA GLY A 73 -15.99 -7.20 3.29
C GLY A 73 -14.84 -6.81 2.37
N VAL A 74 -13.76 -6.20 2.89
CA VAL A 74 -12.52 -5.96 2.17
C VAL A 74 -11.72 -7.26 2.11
N LYS A 75 -11.39 -7.71 0.90
CA LYS A 75 -10.55 -8.90 0.68
C LYS A 75 -9.08 -8.51 0.58
N PHE A 76 -8.22 -9.28 1.24
CA PHE A 76 -6.78 -9.09 1.22
C PHE A 76 -6.08 -10.23 0.46
N GLU A 77 -5.24 -9.85 -0.49
CA GLU A 77 -4.35 -10.76 -1.21
C GLU A 77 -2.90 -10.30 -0.97
N TYR A 78 -2.00 -11.25 -0.74
CA TYR A 78 -0.60 -10.98 -0.41
C TYR A 78 0.32 -11.54 -1.48
N SER A 79 1.45 -10.87 -1.69
CA SER A 79 2.53 -11.36 -2.55
C SER A 79 3.87 -11.04 -1.92
N SER A 80 4.58 -12.07 -1.46
CA SER A 80 5.94 -11.91 -0.95
C SER A 80 6.94 -11.73 -2.08
N ARG A 81 7.92 -10.85 -1.85
CA ARG A 81 9.07 -10.68 -2.75
C ARG A 81 10.16 -11.73 -2.54
N ASN A 82 10.09 -12.48 -1.44
CA ASN A 82 10.97 -13.61 -1.17
C ASN A 82 10.13 -14.78 -0.62
N LYS A 83 9.60 -15.57 -1.54
CA LYS A 83 8.67 -16.67 -1.24
C LYS A 83 9.31 -17.81 -0.45
N ASP A 84 10.63 -17.95 -0.54
CA ASP A 84 11.38 -18.98 0.19
C ASP A 84 11.45 -18.67 1.68
N ILE A 85 11.34 -17.39 2.07
CA ILE A 85 11.36 -16.94 3.47
C ILE A 85 9.96 -16.66 4.00
N ILE A 86 9.11 -15.99 3.22
CA ILE A 86 7.69 -15.80 3.57
C ILE A 86 6.86 -16.11 2.33
N SER A 87 5.98 -17.10 2.41
CA SER A 87 5.05 -17.43 1.32
C SER A 87 3.94 -16.38 1.15
N ASP A 88 3.18 -16.46 0.06
CA ASP A 88 2.03 -15.58 -0.19
C ASP A 88 0.90 -15.78 0.83
N ASP A 89 0.85 -16.93 1.50
CA ASP A 89 -0.11 -17.18 2.60
C ASP A 89 0.41 -16.70 3.96
N GLY A 90 1.57 -16.03 4.00
CA GLY A 90 2.18 -15.52 5.22
C GLY A 90 2.80 -16.60 6.10
N VAL A 91 3.18 -17.76 5.55
CA VAL A 91 3.97 -18.77 6.27
C VAL A 91 5.44 -18.41 6.18
N VAL A 92 6.10 -18.27 7.34
CA VAL A 92 7.51 -17.95 7.48
C VAL A 92 8.34 -19.23 7.59
N THR A 93 9.45 -19.25 6.84
CA THR A 93 10.54 -20.22 6.94
C THR A 93 11.83 -19.43 7.19
N GLN A 94 12.49 -19.69 8.33
CA GLN A 94 13.72 -18.99 8.69
C GLN A 94 14.85 -19.37 7.72
N PRO A 95 15.57 -18.39 7.16
CA PRO A 95 16.67 -18.67 6.24
C PRO A 95 17.86 -19.28 6.98
N MET A 96 18.57 -20.18 6.31
CA MET A 96 19.81 -20.83 6.79
C MET A 96 21.08 -20.03 6.51
N THR A 97 20.94 -18.81 5.97
CA THR A 97 22.05 -17.91 5.66
C THR A 97 21.76 -16.53 6.24
N TRP A 98 22.79 -15.81 6.66
CA TRP A 98 22.62 -14.41 7.09
C TRP A 98 22.29 -13.50 5.92
N TRP A 99 21.53 -12.44 6.19
CA TRP A 99 21.37 -11.36 5.23
C TRP A 99 22.71 -10.62 5.07
N LEU A 100 23.12 -10.37 3.84
CA LEU A 100 24.34 -9.61 3.56
C LEU A 100 23.93 -8.21 3.06
N GLN A 101 23.87 -7.25 3.98
CA GLN A 101 23.83 -5.83 3.63
C GLN A 101 25.16 -5.18 3.99
N SER A 102 26.15 -5.45 3.16
CA SER A 102 27.38 -4.65 3.12
C SER A 102 27.39 -3.99 1.75
N ARG A 103 26.58 -2.94 1.53
CA ARG A 103 26.76 -2.04 0.37
C ARG A 103 26.52 -0.59 0.81
N ASN A 104 27.45 0.32 0.52
CA ASN A 104 27.23 1.76 0.72
C ASN A 104 26.24 2.32 -0.33
N GLN A 105 25.95 3.63 -0.27
CA GLN A 105 25.08 4.30 -1.25
C GLN A 105 25.61 4.23 -2.70
N GLN A 106 26.88 3.84 -2.88
CA GLN A 106 27.56 3.64 -4.15
C GLN A 106 27.55 2.16 -4.59
N GLY A 107 26.94 1.27 -3.81
CA GLY A 107 26.85 -0.16 -4.10
C GLY A 107 28.12 -0.94 -3.78
N GLU A 108 29.12 -0.35 -3.14
CA GLU A 108 30.39 -0.99 -2.80
C GLU A 108 30.29 -1.70 -1.46
N VAL A 109 30.91 -2.88 -1.37
CA VAL A 109 30.91 -3.67 -0.14
C VAL A 109 31.74 -3.00 0.93
N VAL A 110 31.13 -2.69 2.07
CA VAL A 110 31.83 -2.09 3.22
C VAL A 110 31.93 -3.11 4.33
N GLU A 111 33.17 -3.46 4.71
CA GLU A 111 33.45 -4.41 5.80
C GLU A 111 33.00 -3.89 7.17
N GLU A 112 32.89 -2.57 7.35
CA GLU A 112 32.32 -1.97 8.57
C GLU A 112 30.84 -2.32 8.79
N PHE A 113 30.11 -2.71 7.73
CA PHE A 113 28.73 -3.23 7.85
C PHE A 113 28.68 -4.76 8.00
N SER A 114 29.83 -5.46 7.93
CA SER A 114 29.86 -6.91 8.15
C SER A 114 29.41 -7.24 9.58
N GLY A 115 28.50 -8.20 9.71
CA GLY A 115 27.94 -8.59 11.01
C GLY A 115 26.91 -7.63 11.63
N LEU A 116 26.66 -6.45 11.04
CA LEU A 116 25.71 -5.46 11.60
C LEU A 116 24.25 -5.76 11.32
N ASN A 117 23.92 -6.54 10.28
CA ASN A 117 22.53 -6.94 10.02
C ASN A 117 22.44 -8.37 9.48
N LYS A 118 22.17 -9.33 10.38
CA LYS A 118 21.94 -10.74 10.02
C LYS A 118 20.51 -11.00 9.53
N ASN A 119 19.61 -10.07 9.77
CA ASN A 119 18.18 -10.26 9.59
C ASN A 119 17.75 -9.90 8.17
N TRP A 120 16.81 -10.67 7.64
CA TRP A 120 16.28 -10.53 6.30
C TRP A 120 15.11 -9.55 6.26
N PRO A 121 15.25 -8.38 5.61
CA PRO A 121 14.11 -7.50 5.34
C PRO A 121 13.29 -8.05 4.18
N ILE A 122 12.10 -8.55 4.47
CA ILE A 122 11.16 -9.10 3.49
C ILE A 122 10.02 -8.12 3.28
N VAL A 123 9.79 -7.76 2.01
CA VAL A 123 8.65 -6.93 1.62
C VAL A 123 7.52 -7.82 1.12
N ILE A 124 6.31 -7.60 1.63
CA ILE A 124 5.08 -8.21 1.15
C ILE A 124 4.21 -7.12 0.53
N ASP A 125 3.85 -7.32 -0.73
CA ASP A 125 2.89 -6.46 -1.42
C ASP A 125 1.47 -6.93 -1.04
N VAL A 126 0.61 -6.00 -0.58
CA VAL A 126 -0.78 -6.27 -0.18
C VAL A 126 -1.72 -5.64 -1.18
N LYS A 127 -2.72 -6.39 -1.63
CA LYS A 127 -3.80 -5.92 -2.48
C LYS A 127 -5.12 -6.05 -1.73
N MET A 128 -5.78 -4.92 -1.53
CA MET A 128 -7.09 -4.81 -0.89
C MET A 128 -8.15 -4.57 -1.95
N THR A 129 -9.23 -5.34 -1.93
CA THR A 129 -10.33 -5.24 -2.91
C THR A 129 -11.66 -5.07 -2.18
N TYR A 130 -12.44 -4.05 -2.57
CA TYR A 130 -13.79 -3.80 -2.06
C TYR A 130 -14.63 -3.12 -3.14
N GLU A 131 -15.84 -3.62 -3.41
CA GLU A 131 -16.79 -3.06 -4.41
C GLU A 131 -16.12 -2.68 -5.75
N ASN A 132 -15.33 -3.61 -6.31
CA ASN A 132 -14.53 -3.45 -7.55
C ASN A 132 -13.40 -2.39 -7.49
N GLN A 133 -13.21 -1.71 -6.38
CA GLN A 133 -12.05 -0.85 -6.15
C GLN A 133 -10.89 -1.64 -5.57
N VAL A 134 -9.67 -1.26 -5.97
CA VAL A 134 -8.43 -1.91 -5.54
C VAL A 134 -7.47 -0.88 -4.96
N ARG A 135 -6.96 -1.15 -3.77
CA ARG A 135 -5.88 -0.41 -3.12
C ARG A 135 -4.68 -1.32 -2.88
N LYS A 136 -3.47 -0.78 -2.95
CA LYS A 136 -2.23 -1.51 -2.67
C LYS A 136 -1.50 -0.91 -1.48
N ALA A 137 -0.90 -1.76 -0.67
CA ALA A 137 -0.04 -1.40 0.44
C ALA A 137 1.22 -2.27 0.44
N LYS A 138 2.19 -1.95 1.31
CA LYS A 138 3.41 -2.73 1.51
C LYS A 138 3.61 -3.00 2.99
N LEU A 139 3.99 -4.24 3.31
CA LEU A 139 4.50 -4.61 4.62
C LEU A 139 5.99 -4.84 4.53
N LEU A 140 6.74 -4.30 5.49
CA LEU A 140 8.14 -4.65 5.70
C LEU A 140 8.26 -5.52 6.95
N ILE A 141 8.68 -6.77 6.79
CA ILE A 141 8.86 -7.73 7.88
C ILE A 141 10.35 -8.07 7.99
N ILE A 142 10.86 -8.17 9.21
CA ILE A 142 12.26 -8.52 9.46
C ILE A 142 12.28 -9.97 9.95
N VAL A 143 12.92 -10.88 9.21
CA VAL A 143 13.03 -12.29 9.59
C VAL A 143 14.45 -12.57 10.10
N VAL A 144 14.54 -13.05 11.33
CA VAL A 144 15.80 -13.51 11.92
C VAL A 144 16.13 -14.87 11.31
N PRO A 145 17.37 -15.09 10.82
CA PRO A 145 17.78 -16.38 10.31
C PRO A 145 17.72 -17.46 11.40
N HIS A 146 17.71 -18.72 10.97
CA HIS A 146 17.71 -19.86 11.89
C HIS A 146 18.95 -19.81 12.80
N PRO A 147 18.90 -20.31 14.06
CA PRO A 147 20.08 -20.33 14.95
C PRO A 147 21.32 -20.99 14.34
N ASP A 148 21.12 -22.00 13.49
CA ASP A 148 22.18 -22.73 12.79
C ASP A 148 22.61 -22.06 11.47
N ALA A 149 22.12 -20.86 11.17
CA ALA A 149 22.42 -20.18 9.93
C ALA A 149 23.88 -19.78 9.84
N VAL A 150 24.46 -20.02 8.67
CA VAL A 150 25.85 -19.70 8.37
C VAL A 150 25.97 -18.28 7.81
N ALA A 151 27.08 -17.62 8.15
CA ALA A 151 27.48 -16.43 7.41
C ALA A 151 27.78 -16.85 5.97
N PRO A 152 27.33 -16.12 4.94
CA PRO A 152 27.76 -16.39 3.58
C PRO A 152 29.29 -16.28 3.50
N ASP A 153 29.93 -17.26 2.86
CA ASP A 153 31.37 -17.22 2.60
C ASP A 153 31.70 -15.94 1.82
N TYR A 154 32.54 -15.10 2.41
CA TYR A 154 33.09 -13.93 1.72
C TYR A 154 34.00 -14.43 0.60
N LEU A 155 33.49 -14.47 -0.63
CA LEU A 155 34.31 -14.59 -1.83
C LEU A 155 35.02 -13.25 -2.07
N GLY A 156 36.06 -13.00 -1.27
CA GLY A 156 37.09 -11.98 -1.49
C GLY A 156 38.38 -12.64 -1.89
#